data_AF-A0A3D1H8F0-F1
#
_entry.id   AF-A0A3D1H8F0-F1
#
_cell.length_a   1.000
_cell.length_b   1.000
_cell.length_c   1.000
_cell.angle_alpha   90.00
_cell.angle_beta   90.00
_cell.angle_gamma   90.00
#
_symmetry.space_group_name_H-M   'P 1'
#
loop_
_entity.id
_entity.type
_entity.pdbx_description
1 polymer ?
#
loop_
_entity_poly.entity_id
_entity_poly.type
_entity_poly.pdbx_seq_one_letter_code
_entity_poly.pdbx_strand_id
1 'polypeptide(L)'
;MGASFRLFLIAGVLHLAIFGALDLPFEIPYWVTVAITISLIFAYTAKSGIKTVVYTDVLQTFFLLASVIFTIIFIVNKLDWTWTEVLTNLANDPNTQILHFEGQGSNVFWKQFLGGAFIALAMTGLDQDMMQKNLSISNIKKAQKNIYVQMAMFLVVNIVFLSLGALLYQYAAAFQITDFEKPDQLFTSIAMRHSAPYVGAFFIIGLVAAAYSSADSALTALTTSFCVDFLGYERNGKVTDKKMRKTVHISFAVILFFTILIFKELNNDSVINELFKVAGFTYGPLLGLFAFGILTTKNFNDKHVILITVVSILLTAGYSYILPTLIAGFKPGFEVIIVNGLMTFILLFMDSTFFKTQP
;
A
#
# COMPACT_ATOMS: atom_id res chain seq x y z
N MET A 1 -1.67 -5.87 -6.71
CA MET A 1 -2.74 -5.22 -5.93
C MET A 1 -2.26 -3.95 -5.25
N GLY A 2 -1.35 -4.00 -4.27
CA GLY A 2 -0.97 -2.80 -3.51
C GLY A 2 -0.46 -1.62 -4.35
N ALA A 3 0.44 -1.87 -5.30
CA ALA A 3 0.90 -0.84 -6.23
C ALA A 3 -0.21 -0.33 -7.18
N SER A 4 -1.10 -1.21 -7.64
CA SER A 4 -2.25 -0.84 -8.46
C SER A 4 -3.18 0.13 -7.73
N PHE A 5 -3.42 -0.08 -6.44
CA PHE A 5 -4.32 0.77 -5.64
C PHE A 5 -3.72 2.17 -5.44
N ARG A 6 -2.43 2.25 -5.10
CA ARG A 6 -1.71 3.54 -5.02
C ARG A 6 -1.72 4.26 -6.37
N LEU A 7 -1.42 3.55 -7.46
CA LEU A 7 -1.46 4.13 -8.80
C LEU A 7 -2.86 4.55 -9.23
N PHE A 8 -3.92 3.86 -8.80
CA PHE A 8 -5.30 4.29 -9.03
C PHE A 8 -5.54 5.66 -8.38
N LEU A 9 -5.18 5.84 -7.11
CA LEU A 9 -5.33 7.13 -6.44
C LEU A 9 -4.58 8.23 -7.21
N ILE A 10 -3.33 7.97 -7.56
CA ILE A 10 -2.49 8.97 -8.21
C ILE A 10 -2.96 9.28 -9.63
N ALA A 11 -3.33 8.27 -10.42
CA ALA A 11 -3.91 8.50 -11.74
C ALA A 11 -5.22 9.29 -11.64
N GLY A 12 -6.04 9.06 -10.61
CA GLY A 12 -7.23 9.85 -10.30
C GLY A 12 -6.90 11.32 -10.01
N VAL A 13 -5.91 11.56 -9.17
CA VAL A 13 -5.48 12.92 -8.83
C VAL A 13 -4.84 13.63 -10.02
N LEU A 14 -3.97 12.96 -10.77
CA LEU A 14 -3.38 13.52 -12.00
C LEU A 14 -4.44 13.81 -13.04
N HIS A 15 -5.45 12.94 -13.14
CA HIS A 15 -6.59 13.16 -14.02
C HIS A 15 -7.29 14.47 -13.68
N LEU A 16 -7.61 14.68 -12.41
CA LEU A 16 -8.25 15.91 -11.93
C LEU A 16 -7.34 17.15 -12.08
N ALA A 17 -6.06 17.01 -11.72
CA ALA A 17 -5.12 18.13 -11.71
C ALA A 17 -4.71 18.61 -13.11
N ILE A 18 -4.55 17.69 -14.06
CA ILE A 18 -4.12 18.01 -15.42
C ILE A 18 -5.34 18.25 -16.30
N PHE A 19 -6.26 17.28 -16.39
CA PHE A 19 -7.39 17.38 -17.33
C PHE A 19 -8.57 18.16 -16.78
N GLY A 20 -8.76 18.18 -15.45
CA GLY A 20 -9.78 19.02 -14.83
C GLY A 20 -9.40 20.51 -14.79
N ALA A 21 -8.12 20.86 -15.03
CA ALA A 21 -7.66 22.24 -15.13
C ALA A 21 -7.55 22.75 -16.59
N LEU A 22 -7.60 21.84 -17.56
CA LEU A 22 -7.60 22.18 -18.97
C LEU A 22 -9.06 22.28 -19.43
N ASP A 23 -9.52 23.48 -19.81
CA ASP A 23 -10.84 23.71 -20.43
C ASP A 23 -10.91 23.09 -21.84
N LEU A 24 -10.79 21.76 -21.91
CA LEU A 24 -10.86 21.00 -23.15
C LEU A 24 -12.33 20.88 -23.59
N PRO A 25 -12.61 20.93 -24.91
CA PRO A 25 -13.96 20.75 -25.43
C PRO A 25 -14.48 19.31 -25.31
N PHE A 26 -13.67 18.39 -24.80
CA PHE A 26 -14.02 16.98 -24.59
C PHE A 26 -13.37 16.46 -23.30
N GLU A 27 -14.10 15.60 -22.58
CA GLU A 27 -13.57 14.92 -21.40
C GLU A 27 -12.60 13.81 -21.82
N ILE A 28 -11.38 13.85 -21.30
CA ILE A 28 -10.42 12.77 -21.49
C ILE A 28 -10.89 11.56 -20.67
N PRO A 29 -11.01 10.36 -21.26
CA PRO A 29 -11.38 9.19 -20.47
C PRO A 29 -10.31 8.83 -19.44
N TYR A 30 -10.72 8.43 -18.24
CA TYR A 30 -9.80 8.05 -17.16
C TYR A 30 -8.74 7.00 -17.57
N TRP A 31 -9.13 6.03 -18.40
CA TRP A 31 -8.22 4.99 -18.87
C TRP A 31 -7.02 5.55 -19.66
N VAL A 32 -7.18 6.69 -20.35
CA VAL A 32 -6.09 7.37 -21.05
C VAL A 32 -5.07 7.89 -20.05
N THR A 33 -5.52 8.49 -18.94
CA THR A 33 -4.63 8.97 -17.88
C THR A 33 -3.85 7.82 -17.25
N VAL A 34 -4.51 6.70 -16.97
CA VAL A 34 -3.83 5.50 -16.44
C VAL A 34 -2.80 4.97 -17.45
N ALA A 35 -3.14 4.91 -18.74
CA ALA A 35 -2.22 4.46 -19.78
C ALA A 35 -0.99 5.38 -19.91
N ILE A 36 -1.18 6.70 -19.87
CA ILE A 36 -0.08 7.68 -19.89
C ILE A 36 0.81 7.50 -18.66
N THR A 37 0.21 7.38 -17.48
CA THR A 37 0.94 7.22 -16.20
C THR A 37 1.81 5.96 -16.23
N ILE A 38 1.25 4.82 -16.64
CA ILE A 38 2.01 3.56 -16.77
C ILE A 38 3.09 3.66 -17.84
N SER A 39 2.80 4.33 -18.97
CA SER A 39 3.78 4.52 -20.04
C SER A 39 4.97 5.37 -19.60
N LEU A 40 4.74 6.41 -18.80
CA LEU A 40 5.80 7.25 -18.23
C LEU A 40 6.67 6.47 -17.24
N ILE A 41 6.05 5.66 -16.37
CA ILE A 41 6.76 4.74 -15.48
C ILE A 41 7.64 3.81 -16.32
N PHE A 42 7.07 3.16 -17.33
CA PHE A 42 7.79 2.23 -18.21
C PHE A 42 8.96 2.88 -18.95
N ALA A 43 8.77 4.10 -19.49
CA ALA A 43 9.82 4.82 -20.19
C ALA A 43 11.02 5.12 -19.28
N TYR A 44 10.76 5.36 -18.00
CA TYR A 44 11.77 5.64 -16.98
C TYR A 44 12.42 4.35 -16.43
N THR A 45 11.66 3.28 -16.21
CA THR A 45 12.16 2.02 -15.63
C THR A 45 12.90 1.15 -16.64
N ALA A 46 12.55 1.21 -17.92
CA ALA A 46 13.20 0.43 -18.98
C ALA A 46 14.71 0.73 -19.14
N LYS A 47 15.20 1.87 -18.63
CA LYS A 47 16.61 2.28 -18.67
C LYS A 47 17.33 2.15 -17.33
N SER A 48 16.66 1.71 -16.27
CA SER A 48 17.13 1.82 -14.89
C SER A 48 17.48 0.45 -14.29
N GLY A 49 18.65 0.33 -13.66
CA GLY A 49 19.00 -0.82 -12.82
C GLY A 49 18.66 -0.56 -11.35
N ILE A 50 18.70 -1.57 -10.48
CA ILE A 50 18.38 -1.46 -9.04
C ILE A 50 19.08 -0.25 -8.37
N LYS A 51 20.33 0.05 -8.73
CA LYS A 51 21.03 1.23 -8.21
C LYS A 51 20.35 2.56 -8.58
N THR A 52 19.96 2.73 -9.85
CA THR A 52 19.26 3.94 -10.34
C THR A 52 17.91 4.09 -9.65
N VAL A 53 17.17 2.98 -9.50
CA VAL A 53 15.88 2.94 -8.79
C VAL A 53 16.03 3.48 -7.38
N VAL A 54 17.03 3.01 -6.62
CA VAL A 54 17.29 3.49 -5.25
C VAL A 54 17.58 4.99 -5.21
N TYR A 55 18.40 5.53 -6.11
CA TYR A 55 18.67 6.97 -6.15
C TYR A 55 17.42 7.79 -6.43
N THR A 56 16.55 7.31 -7.33
CA THR A 56 15.32 8.02 -7.61
C THR A 56 14.27 7.89 -6.53
N ASP A 57 14.20 6.75 -5.83
CA ASP A 57 13.35 6.59 -4.65
C ASP A 57 13.70 7.63 -3.56
N VAL A 58 15.01 7.90 -3.38
CA VAL A 58 15.47 8.94 -2.44
C VAL A 58 15.01 10.33 -2.86
N LEU A 59 15.23 10.69 -4.13
CA LEU A 59 14.80 11.98 -4.66
C LEU A 59 13.27 12.16 -4.60
N GLN A 60 12.53 11.08 -4.91
CA GLN A 60 11.08 11.03 -4.85
C GLN A 60 10.55 11.21 -3.42
N THR A 61 11.15 10.51 -2.47
CA THR A 61 10.82 10.66 -1.04
C THR A 61 11.10 12.08 -0.56
N PHE A 62 12.20 12.69 -0.99
CA PHE A 62 12.51 14.09 -0.67
C PHE A 62 11.41 15.05 -1.14
N PHE A 63 10.99 14.95 -2.41
CA PHE A 63 9.91 15.82 -2.92
C PHE A 63 8.57 15.56 -2.26
N LEU A 64 8.26 14.31 -1.95
CA LEU A 64 7.06 13.94 -1.19
C LEU A 64 7.04 14.61 0.19
N LEU A 65 8.15 14.52 0.94
CA LEU A 65 8.24 15.16 2.25
C LEU A 65 8.23 16.69 2.16
N ALA A 66 8.90 17.27 1.16
CA ALA A 66 8.87 18.70 0.92
C ALA A 66 7.45 19.21 0.65
N SER A 67 6.67 18.49 -0.16
CA SER A 67 5.25 18.80 -0.42
C SER A 67 4.44 18.87 0.86
N VAL A 68 4.58 17.87 1.73
CA VAL A 68 3.85 17.82 2.99
C VAL A 68 4.25 19.00 3.89
N ILE A 69 5.54 19.24 4.04
CA ILE A 69 6.06 20.34 4.87
C ILE A 69 5.57 21.70 4.36
N PHE A 70 5.64 21.96 3.04
CA PHE A 70 5.18 23.22 2.48
C PHE A 70 3.67 23.40 2.60
N THR A 71 2.90 22.33 2.51
CA THR A 71 1.44 22.39 2.72
C THR A 71 1.13 22.72 4.17
N ILE A 72 1.80 22.09 5.13
CA ILE A 72 1.62 22.39 6.56
C ILE A 72 1.96 23.87 6.81
N ILE A 73 3.12 24.35 6.37
CA ILE A 73 3.52 25.76 6.54
C ILE A 73 2.49 26.71 5.91
N PHE A 74 1.98 26.39 4.72
CA PHE A 74 0.95 27.18 4.06
C PHE A 74 -0.35 27.26 4.88
N ILE A 75 -0.86 26.12 5.36
CA ILE A 75 -2.10 26.06 6.16
C ILE A 75 -1.94 26.85 7.46
N VAL A 76 -0.84 26.63 8.19
CA VAL A 76 -0.56 27.31 9.47
C VAL A 76 -0.52 28.82 9.28
N ASN A 77 0.18 29.29 8.24
CA ASN A 77 0.24 30.71 7.91
C ASN A 77 -1.12 31.28 7.48
N LYS A 78 -1.97 30.50 6.80
CA LYS A 78 -3.29 30.96 6.36
C LYS A 78 -4.35 30.96 7.44
N LEU A 79 -4.18 30.14 8.47
CA LEU A 79 -5.02 30.16 9.66
C LEU A 79 -4.55 31.18 10.70
N ASP A 80 -3.44 31.88 10.43
CA ASP A 80 -2.77 32.79 11.37
C ASP A 80 -2.45 32.12 12.72
N TRP A 81 -2.08 30.83 12.68
CA TRP A 81 -1.77 30.05 13.87
C TRP A 81 -0.28 30.06 14.21
N THR A 82 0.00 30.04 15.50
CA THR A 82 1.30 29.69 16.05
C THR A 82 1.51 28.17 16.06
N TRP A 83 2.77 27.72 16.07
CA TRP A 83 3.07 26.29 16.17
C TRP A 83 2.54 25.64 17.46
N THR A 84 2.39 26.42 18.53
CA THR A 84 1.76 25.94 19.78
C THR A 84 0.27 25.68 19.56
N GLU A 85 -0.44 26.61 18.89
CA GLU A 85 -1.86 26.42 18.57
C GLU A 85 -2.08 25.25 17.62
N VAL A 86 -1.18 25.01 16.67
CA VAL A 86 -1.22 23.82 15.81
C VAL A 86 -1.22 22.54 16.64
N LEU A 87 -0.30 22.42 17.60
CA LEU A 87 -0.22 21.24 18.46
C LEU A 87 -1.46 21.11 19.36
N THR A 88 -1.96 22.21 19.91
CA THR A 88 -3.16 22.21 20.76
C THR A 88 -4.41 21.83 19.96
N ASN A 89 -4.60 22.40 18.77
CA ASN A 89 -5.74 22.10 17.91
C ASN A 89 -5.69 20.66 17.40
N LEU A 90 -4.51 20.15 17.05
CA LEU A 90 -4.33 18.75 16.69
C LEU A 90 -4.61 17.82 17.88
N ALA A 91 -4.10 18.11 19.08
CA ALA A 91 -4.30 17.26 20.25
C ALA A 91 -5.77 17.20 20.71
N ASN A 92 -6.53 18.27 20.47
CA ASN A 92 -7.95 18.36 20.83
C ASN A 92 -8.89 17.93 19.70
N ASP A 93 -8.37 17.66 18.50
CA ASP A 93 -9.19 17.21 17.37
C ASP A 93 -9.72 15.79 17.61
N PRO A 94 -11.05 15.56 17.55
CA PRO A 94 -11.61 14.22 17.66
C PRO A 94 -11.03 13.22 16.64
N ASN A 95 -10.55 13.69 15.49
CA ASN A 95 -9.98 12.86 14.43
C ASN A 95 -8.54 12.40 14.69
N THR A 96 -7.85 12.94 15.71
CA THR A 96 -6.47 12.55 16.05
C THR A 96 -6.39 11.57 17.22
N GLN A 97 -7.54 11.10 17.72
CA GLN A 97 -7.58 10.09 18.76
C GLN A 97 -6.92 8.78 18.29
N ILE A 98 -5.90 8.35 19.04
CA ILE A 98 -5.08 7.17 18.69
C ILE A 98 -5.65 5.89 19.33
N LEU A 99 -6.25 6.02 20.52
CA LEU A 99 -6.63 4.89 21.36
C LEU A 99 -8.14 4.82 21.55
N HIS A 100 -8.78 3.86 20.87
CA HIS A 100 -10.20 3.55 21.02
C HIS A 100 -10.38 2.14 21.58
N PHE A 101 -10.60 2.00 22.90
CA PHE A 101 -10.70 0.68 23.53
C PHE A 101 -12.13 0.11 23.58
N GLU A 102 -13.14 0.95 23.37
CA GLU A 102 -14.54 0.58 23.53
C GLU A 102 -15.23 0.21 22.20
N GLY A 103 -16.24 -0.65 22.29
CA GLY A 103 -17.08 -1.06 21.16
C GLY A 103 -16.63 -2.34 20.45
N GLN A 104 -17.35 -2.69 19.38
CA GLN A 104 -17.05 -3.85 18.52
C GLN A 104 -16.74 -3.44 17.06
N GLY A 105 -16.53 -2.14 16.84
CA GLY A 105 -16.17 -1.58 15.54
C GLY A 105 -14.83 -2.09 15.01
N SER A 106 -14.53 -1.76 13.75
CA SER A 106 -13.25 -2.07 13.10
C SER A 106 -12.09 -1.20 13.61
N ASN A 107 -12.40 -0.06 14.23
CA ASN A 107 -11.47 0.92 14.78
C ASN A 107 -11.04 0.64 16.23
N VAL A 108 -11.51 -0.46 16.84
CA VAL A 108 -11.09 -0.85 18.19
C VAL A 108 -9.59 -1.09 18.22
N PHE A 109 -8.92 -0.58 19.25
CA PHE A 109 -7.47 -0.54 19.38
C PHE A 109 -6.82 -1.89 19.14
N TRP A 110 -7.31 -2.97 19.75
CA TRP A 110 -6.71 -4.30 19.62
C TRP A 110 -6.77 -4.85 18.20
N LYS A 111 -7.88 -4.59 17.48
CA LYS A 111 -8.06 -4.96 16.08
C LYS A 111 -7.07 -4.23 15.18
N GLN A 112 -6.93 -2.92 15.40
CA GLN A 112 -6.03 -2.05 14.66
C GLN A 112 -4.55 -2.31 14.98
N PHE A 113 -4.20 -2.43 16.26
CA PHE A 113 -2.84 -2.63 16.72
C PHE A 113 -2.30 -4.00 16.30
N LEU A 114 -3.04 -5.08 16.59
CA LEU A 114 -2.60 -6.42 16.21
C LEU A 114 -2.64 -6.59 14.69
N GLY A 115 -3.73 -6.17 14.03
CA GLY A 115 -3.84 -6.21 12.57
C GLY A 115 -2.70 -5.45 11.91
N GLY A 116 -2.45 -4.21 12.34
CA GLY A 116 -1.35 -3.37 11.85
C GLY A 116 0.03 -3.98 12.09
N ALA A 117 0.28 -4.57 13.26
CA ALA A 117 1.55 -5.24 13.57
C ALA A 117 1.81 -6.42 12.62
N PHE A 118 0.81 -7.26 12.37
CA PHE A 118 0.95 -8.40 11.46
C PHE A 118 0.98 -7.99 9.99
N ILE A 119 0.26 -6.94 9.59
CA ILE A 119 0.40 -6.33 8.26
C ILE A 119 1.83 -5.83 8.07
N ALA A 120 2.38 -5.09 9.03
CA ALA A 120 3.75 -4.60 8.97
C ALA A 120 4.74 -5.76 8.88
N LEU A 121 4.58 -6.81 9.69
CA LEU A 121 5.41 -8.01 9.64
C LEU A 121 5.34 -8.69 8.27
N ALA A 122 4.15 -8.89 7.71
CA ALA A 122 3.99 -9.57 6.44
C ALA A 122 4.51 -8.73 5.26
N MET A 123 4.16 -7.44 5.20
CA MET A 123 4.57 -6.55 4.12
C MET A 123 6.07 -6.22 4.14
N THR A 124 6.73 -6.26 5.31
CA THR A 124 8.18 -5.99 5.40
C THR A 124 9.04 -7.25 5.36
N GLY A 125 8.55 -8.35 5.95
CA GLY A 125 9.30 -9.60 6.10
C GLY A 125 9.03 -10.64 5.02
N LEU A 126 7.83 -10.65 4.43
CA LEU A 126 7.39 -11.69 3.49
C LEU A 126 7.17 -11.17 2.06
N ASP A 127 6.98 -9.85 1.90
CA ASP A 127 6.83 -9.26 0.57
C ASP A 127 8.15 -9.26 -0.20
N GLN A 128 8.08 -9.67 -1.47
CA GLN A 128 9.27 -9.82 -2.30
C GLN A 128 10.03 -8.50 -2.51
N ASP A 129 9.34 -7.36 -2.68
CA ASP A 129 10.02 -6.07 -2.89
C ASP A 129 10.84 -5.66 -1.66
N MET A 130 10.22 -5.74 -0.47
CA MET A 130 10.90 -5.38 0.78
C MET A 130 11.98 -6.39 1.18
N MET A 131 11.70 -7.69 1.00
CA MET A 131 12.63 -8.76 1.33
C MET A 131 13.90 -8.70 0.46
N GLN A 132 13.76 -8.52 -0.86
CA GLN A 132 14.91 -8.45 -1.77
C GLN A 132 15.84 -7.28 -1.43
N LYS A 133 15.28 -6.10 -1.12
CA LYS A 133 16.07 -4.92 -0.70
C LYS A 133 16.87 -5.23 0.56
N ASN A 134 16.27 -5.87 1.55
CA ASN A 134 16.97 -6.27 2.78
C ASN A 134 18.06 -7.34 2.55
N LEU A 135 17.80 -8.34 1.69
CA LEU A 135 18.75 -9.41 1.36
C LEU A 135 19.96 -8.93 0.54
N SER A 136 19.83 -7.81 -0.17
CA SER A 136 20.94 -7.22 -0.94
C SER A 136 22.03 -6.57 -0.07
N ILE A 137 21.78 -6.43 1.24
CA ILE A 137 22.71 -5.82 2.19
C ILE A 137 23.77 -6.85 2.61
N SER A 138 25.04 -6.50 2.47
CA SER A 138 26.18 -7.41 2.63
C SER A 138 26.38 -8.02 4.03
N ASN A 139 25.67 -7.57 5.06
CA ASN A 139 25.82 -8.07 6.43
C ASN A 139 24.51 -7.98 7.21
N ILE A 140 24.18 -9.05 7.97
CA ILE A 140 23.00 -9.14 8.85
C ILE A 140 22.90 -7.95 9.81
N LYS A 141 24.00 -7.51 10.44
CA LYS A 141 23.97 -6.36 11.37
C LYS A 141 23.55 -5.06 10.66
N LYS A 142 23.99 -4.88 9.40
CA LYS A 142 23.61 -3.73 8.58
C LYS A 142 22.16 -3.83 8.13
N ALA A 143 21.68 -5.03 7.80
CA ALA A 143 20.27 -5.27 7.45
C ALA A 143 19.34 -5.02 8.63
N GLN A 144 19.70 -5.46 9.84
CA GLN A 144 18.95 -5.15 11.07
C GLN A 144 18.91 -3.64 11.34
N LYS A 145 20.05 -2.96 11.22
CA LYS A 145 20.10 -1.50 11.34
C LYS A 145 19.19 -0.82 10.31
N ASN A 146 19.15 -1.31 9.07
CA ASN A 146 18.27 -0.81 8.02
C ASN A 146 16.79 -0.89 8.45
N ILE A 147 16.36 -2.05 8.96
CA ILE A 147 14.98 -2.24 9.44
C ILE A 147 14.67 -1.30 10.61
N TYR A 148 15.54 -1.19 11.61
CA TYR A 148 15.28 -0.30 12.76
C TYR A 148 15.17 1.18 12.35
N VAL A 149 16.07 1.65 11.48
CA VAL A 149 16.02 3.02 10.96
C VAL A 149 14.76 3.22 10.12
N GLN A 150 14.40 2.25 9.27
CA GLN A 150 13.19 2.30 8.46
C GLN A 150 11.93 2.39 9.33
N MET A 151 11.82 1.59 10.39
CA MET A 151 10.67 1.63 11.32
C MET A 151 10.57 2.97 12.04
N ALA A 152 11.68 3.53 12.51
CA ALA A 152 11.70 4.85 13.15
C ALA A 152 11.28 5.96 12.18
N MET A 153 11.84 5.96 10.97
CA MET A 153 11.47 6.92 9.92
C MET A 153 10.01 6.76 9.50
N PHE A 154 9.52 5.52 9.36
CA PHE A 154 8.14 5.24 9.02
C PHE A 154 7.17 5.84 10.06
N LEU A 155 7.46 5.67 11.35
CA LEU A 155 6.65 6.26 12.42
C LEU A 155 6.60 7.79 12.31
N VAL A 156 7.76 8.45 12.19
CA VAL A 156 7.84 9.92 12.08
C VAL A 156 7.08 10.42 10.86
N VAL A 157 7.30 9.82 9.69
CA VAL A 157 6.64 10.23 8.46
C VAL A 157 5.12 10.04 8.56
N ASN A 158 4.64 8.91 9.11
CA ASN A 158 3.20 8.70 9.27
C ASN A 158 2.56 9.73 10.20
N ILE A 159 3.20 10.08 11.31
CA ILE A 159 2.69 11.14 12.21
C ILE A 159 2.53 12.44 11.42
N VAL A 160 3.53 12.85 10.64
CA VAL A 160 3.48 14.08 9.84
C VAL A 160 2.34 14.02 8.80
N PHE A 161 2.16 12.90 8.10
CA PHE A 161 1.08 12.72 7.12
C PHE A 161 -0.32 12.74 7.77
N LEU A 162 -0.49 12.07 8.92
CA LEU A 162 -1.77 12.05 9.64
C LEU A 162 -2.10 13.43 10.22
N SER A 163 -1.09 14.14 10.76
CA SER A 163 -1.24 15.53 11.20
C SER A 163 -1.62 16.45 10.05
N LEU A 164 -1.01 16.28 8.86
CA LEU A 164 -1.44 17.02 7.66
C LEU A 164 -2.91 16.71 7.32
N GLY A 165 -3.33 15.45 7.38
CA GLY A 165 -4.73 15.06 7.13
C GLY A 165 -5.71 15.82 8.03
N ALA A 166 -5.47 15.86 9.34
CA ALA A 166 -6.28 16.63 10.28
C ALA A 166 -6.24 18.14 9.99
N LEU A 167 -5.06 18.70 9.71
CA LEU A 167 -4.92 20.12 9.33
C LEU A 167 -5.67 20.48 8.04
N LEU A 168 -5.70 19.59 7.06
CA LEU A 168 -6.48 19.79 5.83
C LEU A 168 -7.98 19.86 6.11
N TYR A 169 -8.50 19.02 7.03
CA TYR A 169 -9.91 19.10 7.45
C TYR A 169 -10.21 20.39 8.20
N GLN A 170 -9.34 20.80 9.12
CA GLN A 170 -9.50 22.06 9.85
C GLN A 170 -9.45 23.28 8.91
N TYR A 171 -8.54 23.26 7.94
CA TYR A 171 -8.44 24.27 6.88
C TYR A 171 -9.70 24.28 6.00
N ALA A 172 -10.16 23.13 5.53
CA ALA A 172 -11.38 23.04 4.73
C ALA A 172 -12.61 23.55 5.48
N ALA A 173 -12.72 23.25 6.78
CA ALA A 173 -13.80 23.77 7.62
C ALA A 173 -13.72 25.29 7.78
N ALA A 174 -12.54 25.84 8.01
CA ALA A 174 -12.34 27.29 8.18
C ALA A 174 -12.67 28.09 6.91
N PHE A 175 -12.37 27.56 5.73
CA PHE A 175 -12.59 28.21 4.44
C PHE A 175 -13.81 27.70 3.67
N GLN A 176 -14.65 26.86 4.30
CA GLN A 176 -15.86 26.27 3.70
C GLN A 176 -15.61 25.53 2.37
N ILE A 177 -14.47 24.86 2.27
CA ILE A 177 -14.07 24.09 1.10
C ILE A 177 -14.87 22.77 1.08
N THR A 178 -15.63 22.54 0.02
CA THR A 178 -16.53 21.38 -0.14
C THR A 178 -16.41 20.73 -1.52
N ASP A 179 -15.42 21.12 -2.32
CA ASP A 179 -15.23 20.65 -3.70
C ASP A 179 -14.44 19.33 -3.78
N PHE A 180 -14.77 18.38 -2.90
CA PHE A 180 -14.24 17.02 -2.90
C PHE A 180 -15.35 16.03 -2.50
N GLU A 181 -15.45 14.91 -3.22
CA GLU A 181 -16.47 13.89 -2.93
C GLU A 181 -15.92 12.80 -2.01
N LYS A 182 -14.63 12.48 -2.15
CA LYS A 182 -13.96 11.42 -1.39
C LYS A 182 -12.88 12.01 -0.46
N PRO A 183 -12.64 11.42 0.73
CA PRO A 183 -11.57 11.86 1.63
C PRO A 183 -10.19 11.97 0.95
N ASP A 184 -9.87 11.03 0.06
CA ASP A 184 -8.59 10.99 -0.68
C ASP A 184 -8.40 12.19 -1.63
N GLN A 185 -9.48 12.90 -2.00
CA GLN A 185 -9.43 14.06 -2.89
C GLN A 185 -9.17 15.38 -2.16
N LEU A 186 -9.33 15.42 -0.83
CA LEU A 186 -9.24 16.64 -0.03
C LEU A 186 -7.91 17.38 -0.23
N PHE A 187 -6.79 16.64 -0.13
CA PHE A 187 -5.47 17.25 -0.34
C PHE A 187 -5.33 17.80 -1.77
N THR A 188 -5.87 17.10 -2.76
CA THR A 188 -5.83 17.56 -4.15
C THR A 188 -6.63 18.85 -4.35
N SER A 189 -7.85 18.91 -3.81
CA SER A 189 -8.67 20.13 -3.87
C SER A 189 -7.91 21.32 -3.27
N ILE A 190 -7.39 21.16 -2.05
CA ILE A 190 -6.67 22.24 -1.37
C ILE A 190 -5.41 22.63 -2.13
N ALA A 191 -4.57 21.67 -2.52
CA ALA A 191 -3.31 21.92 -3.20
C ALA A 191 -3.51 22.58 -4.57
N MET A 192 -4.53 22.18 -5.32
CA MET A 192 -4.73 22.64 -6.71
C MET A 192 -5.59 23.91 -6.83
N ARG A 193 -6.54 24.13 -5.91
CA ARG A 193 -7.55 25.19 -6.07
C ARG A 193 -7.57 26.23 -4.95
N HIS A 194 -7.19 25.84 -3.72
CA HIS A 194 -7.33 26.68 -2.53
C HIS A 194 -5.98 27.01 -1.87
N SER A 195 -4.88 26.78 -2.57
CA SER A 195 -3.54 27.06 -2.04
C SER A 195 -2.68 27.88 -3.00
N ALA A 196 -1.51 28.30 -2.52
CA ALA A 196 -0.55 29.01 -3.37
C ALA A 196 0.00 28.07 -4.46
N PRO A 197 0.31 28.57 -5.68
CA PRO A 197 0.74 27.72 -6.80
C PRO A 197 1.93 26.81 -6.51
N TYR A 198 2.85 27.22 -5.62
CA TYR A 198 3.99 26.40 -5.22
C TYR A 198 3.57 25.15 -4.44
N VAL A 199 2.52 25.21 -3.61
CA VAL A 199 2.01 24.06 -2.87
C VAL A 199 1.46 23.03 -3.85
N GLY A 200 0.62 23.45 -4.80
CA GLY A 200 0.14 22.60 -5.89
C GLY A 200 1.27 21.98 -6.72
N ALA A 201 2.30 22.75 -7.07
CA ALA A 201 3.46 22.24 -7.81
C ALA A 201 4.21 21.15 -7.03
N PHE A 202 4.57 21.40 -5.76
CA PHE A 202 5.24 20.39 -4.93
C PHE A 202 4.34 19.18 -4.66
N PHE A 203 3.03 19.38 -4.51
CA PHE A 203 2.05 18.30 -4.39
C PHE A 203 2.07 17.37 -5.59
N ILE A 204 1.97 17.90 -6.81
CA ILE A 204 2.02 17.08 -8.03
C ILE A 204 3.36 16.34 -8.15
N ILE A 205 4.48 17.03 -7.88
CA ILE A 205 5.81 16.40 -7.93
C ILE A 205 5.91 15.27 -6.90
N GLY A 206 5.54 15.53 -5.64
CA GLY A 206 5.60 14.57 -4.54
C GLY A 206 4.66 13.37 -4.75
N LEU A 207 3.46 13.61 -5.28
CA LEU A 207 2.49 12.57 -5.57
C LEU A 207 2.96 11.66 -6.71
N VAL A 208 3.42 12.23 -7.83
CA VAL A 208 4.00 11.48 -8.96
C VAL A 208 5.21 10.68 -8.50
N ALA A 209 6.06 11.31 -7.68
CA ALA A 209 7.23 10.68 -7.08
C ALA A 209 6.86 9.42 -6.26
N ALA A 210 5.90 9.53 -5.35
CA ALA A 210 5.44 8.41 -4.53
C ALA A 210 4.85 7.27 -5.38
N ALA A 211 4.09 7.63 -6.42
CA ALA A 211 3.46 6.69 -7.34
C ALA A 211 4.49 5.85 -8.09
N TYR A 212 5.48 6.53 -8.67
CA TYR A 212 6.44 5.93 -9.58
C TYR A 212 7.37 4.99 -8.81
N SER A 213 7.83 5.40 -7.62
CA SER A 213 8.60 4.54 -6.72
C SER A 213 7.89 3.21 -6.42
N SER A 214 6.62 3.29 -6.04
CA SER A 214 5.84 2.11 -5.66
C SER A 214 5.50 1.20 -6.83
N ALA A 215 5.21 1.79 -8.00
CA ALA A 215 4.85 1.05 -9.20
C ALA A 215 6.05 0.33 -9.81
N ASP A 216 7.19 1.02 -9.90
CA ASP A 216 8.44 0.46 -10.41
C ASP A 216 8.88 -0.74 -9.57
N SER A 217 8.95 -0.54 -8.25
CA SER A 217 9.32 -1.60 -7.30
C SER A 217 8.42 -2.84 -7.45
N ALA A 218 7.10 -2.65 -7.56
CA ALA A 218 6.16 -3.76 -7.73
C ALA A 218 6.29 -4.47 -9.10
N LEU A 219 6.43 -3.72 -10.19
CA LEU A 219 6.62 -4.32 -11.53
C LEU A 219 7.93 -5.09 -11.63
N THR A 220 8.99 -4.55 -11.04
CA THR A 220 10.32 -5.19 -10.97
C THR A 220 10.27 -6.45 -10.10
N ALA A 221 9.62 -6.41 -8.94
CA ALA A 221 9.43 -7.58 -8.07
C ALA A 221 8.63 -8.68 -8.77
N LEU A 222 7.49 -8.34 -9.39
CA LEU A 222 6.64 -9.29 -10.13
C LEU A 222 7.37 -9.91 -11.32
N THR A 223 8.12 -9.10 -12.08
CA THR A 223 8.90 -9.59 -13.21
C THR A 223 9.99 -10.55 -12.75
N THR A 224 10.69 -10.20 -11.67
CA THR A 224 11.77 -11.03 -11.11
C THR A 224 11.23 -12.35 -10.59
N SER A 225 10.20 -12.33 -9.74
CA SER A 225 9.58 -13.55 -9.21
C SER A 225 8.98 -14.41 -10.32
N PHE A 226 8.34 -13.83 -11.35
CA PHE A 226 7.83 -14.65 -12.43
C PHE A 226 8.95 -15.30 -13.28
N CYS A 227 10.01 -14.56 -13.59
CA CYS A 227 11.15 -15.10 -14.31
C CYS A 227 11.86 -16.21 -13.52
N VAL A 228 12.08 -16.00 -12.22
CA VAL A 228 12.83 -16.94 -11.36
C VAL A 228 11.98 -18.13 -10.93
N ASP A 229 10.79 -17.86 -10.39
CA ASP A 229 9.98 -18.86 -9.70
C ASP A 229 9.11 -19.68 -10.68
N PHE A 230 8.56 -19.03 -11.72
CA PHE A 230 7.65 -19.69 -12.68
C PHE A 230 8.35 -20.14 -13.96
N LEU A 231 9.19 -19.29 -14.56
CA LEU A 231 9.94 -19.65 -15.77
C LEU A 231 11.24 -20.42 -15.45
N GLY A 232 11.64 -20.47 -14.19
CA GLY A 232 12.81 -21.22 -13.72
C GLY A 232 14.15 -20.65 -14.20
N TYR A 233 14.18 -19.39 -14.64
CA TYR A 233 15.45 -18.72 -14.92
C TYR A 233 16.22 -18.49 -13.62
N GLU A 234 17.55 -18.45 -13.72
CA GLU A 234 18.50 -18.35 -12.60
C GLU A 234 18.49 -19.59 -11.67
N ARG A 235 17.32 -20.05 -11.21
CA ARG A 235 17.15 -21.27 -10.41
C ARG A 235 17.68 -22.53 -11.12
N ASN A 236 17.44 -22.63 -12.43
CA ASN A 236 17.89 -23.77 -13.24
C ASN A 236 19.19 -23.49 -14.01
N GLY A 237 19.97 -22.47 -13.61
CA GLY A 237 21.19 -22.06 -14.30
C GLY A 237 20.98 -21.41 -15.68
N LYS A 238 19.73 -21.19 -16.09
CA LYS A 238 19.39 -20.49 -17.34
C LYS A 238 19.44 -18.99 -17.12
N VAL A 239 20.24 -18.27 -17.90
CA VAL A 239 20.22 -16.80 -17.90
C VAL A 239 18.92 -16.32 -18.55
N THR A 240 18.19 -15.44 -17.87
CA THR A 240 16.97 -14.84 -18.42
C THR A 240 17.28 -14.08 -19.70
N ASP A 241 16.65 -14.47 -20.81
CA ASP A 241 16.73 -13.70 -22.06
C ASP A 241 16.15 -12.29 -21.84
N LYS A 242 16.88 -11.26 -22.30
CA LYS A 242 16.44 -9.86 -22.25
C LYS A 242 15.07 -9.66 -22.92
N LYS A 243 14.80 -10.37 -24.02
CA LYS A 243 13.51 -10.27 -24.71
C LYS A 243 12.39 -10.86 -23.84
N MET A 244 12.61 -12.04 -23.26
CA MET A 244 11.66 -12.67 -22.34
C MET A 244 11.36 -11.78 -21.13
N ARG A 245 12.41 -11.26 -20.46
CA ARG A 245 12.23 -10.36 -19.30
C ARG A 245 11.40 -9.12 -19.68
N LYS A 246 11.67 -8.52 -20.84
CA LYS A 246 10.91 -7.38 -21.36
C LYS A 246 9.45 -7.75 -21.62
N THR A 247 9.18 -8.91 -22.21
CA THR A 247 7.82 -9.40 -22.44
C THR A 247 7.06 -9.58 -21.13
N VAL A 248 7.66 -10.27 -20.14
CA VAL A 248 7.07 -10.46 -18.81
C VAL A 248 6.76 -9.12 -18.15
N HIS A 249 7.71 -8.18 -18.21
CA HIS A 249 7.54 -6.84 -17.62
C HIS A 249 6.38 -6.07 -18.26
N ILE A 250 6.25 -6.10 -19.59
CA ILE A 250 5.12 -5.48 -20.31
C ILE A 250 3.80 -6.18 -19.95
N SER A 251 3.78 -7.50 -19.88
CA SER A 251 2.58 -8.26 -19.51
C SER A 251 2.07 -7.86 -18.12
N PHE A 252 2.95 -7.70 -17.13
CA PHE A 252 2.53 -7.23 -15.80
C PHE A 252 2.07 -5.78 -15.79
N ALA A 253 2.66 -4.90 -16.62
CA ALA A 253 2.17 -3.53 -16.77
C ALA A 253 0.74 -3.50 -17.34
N VAL A 254 0.43 -4.36 -18.31
CA VAL A 254 -0.93 -4.51 -18.86
C VAL A 254 -1.89 -5.09 -17.81
N ILE A 255 -1.48 -6.10 -17.05
CA ILE A 255 -2.29 -6.64 -15.93
C ILE A 255 -2.57 -5.55 -14.91
N LEU A 256 -1.56 -4.73 -14.58
CA LEU A 256 -1.68 -3.64 -13.63
C LEU A 256 -2.64 -2.56 -14.15
N PHE A 257 -2.60 -2.23 -15.44
CA PHE A 257 -3.55 -1.33 -16.09
C PHE A 257 -5.00 -1.80 -15.90
N PHE A 258 -5.30 -3.05 -16.26
CA PHE A 258 -6.66 -3.58 -16.09
C PHE A 258 -7.07 -3.68 -14.62
N THR A 259 -6.13 -4.01 -13.72
CA THR A 259 -6.39 -4.03 -12.28
C THR A 259 -6.83 -2.66 -11.77
N ILE A 260 -6.21 -1.58 -12.24
CA ILE A 260 -6.60 -0.20 -11.89
C ILE A 260 -8.01 0.12 -12.38
N LEU A 261 -8.34 -0.25 -13.62
CA LEU A 261 -9.66 0.02 -14.20
C LEU A 261 -10.77 -0.78 -13.49
N ILE A 262 -10.53 -2.04 -13.19
CA ILE A 262 -11.47 -2.86 -12.42
C ILE A 262 -11.64 -2.28 -11.01
N PHE A 263 -10.54 -1.90 -10.36
CA PHE A 263 -10.59 -1.31 -9.03
C PHE A 263 -11.37 0.01 -9.00
N LYS A 264 -11.27 0.84 -10.03
CA LYS A 264 -12.07 2.08 -10.15
C LYS A 264 -13.56 1.82 -10.01
N GLU A 265 -14.07 0.77 -10.67
CA GLU A 265 -15.50 0.45 -10.69
C GLU A 265 -15.97 -0.25 -9.42
N LEU A 266 -15.05 -0.87 -8.67
CA LEU A 266 -15.36 -1.59 -7.42
C LEU A 266 -15.13 -0.73 -6.16
N ASN A 267 -14.32 0.31 -6.23
CA ASN A 267 -13.87 1.04 -5.05
C ASN A 267 -14.88 2.09 -4.55
N ASN A 268 -15.44 1.83 -3.37
CA ASN A 268 -16.39 2.71 -2.69
C ASN A 268 -15.87 3.32 -1.38
N ASP A 269 -14.64 3.01 -0.96
CA ASP A 269 -14.03 3.53 0.27
C ASP A 269 -12.70 4.26 -0.05
N SER A 270 -12.03 4.77 0.98
CA SER A 270 -10.65 5.25 0.88
C SER A 270 -9.73 4.15 0.39
N VAL A 271 -8.79 4.52 -0.48
CA VAL A 271 -7.87 3.57 -1.10
C VAL A 271 -7.00 2.87 -0.06
N ILE A 272 -6.70 3.53 1.06
CA ILE A 272 -5.90 2.95 2.15
C ILE A 272 -6.65 1.84 2.90
N ASN A 273 -7.95 1.98 3.12
CA ASN A 273 -8.76 0.95 3.77
C ASN A 273 -8.85 -0.30 2.89
N GLU A 274 -9.12 -0.12 1.60
CA GLU A 274 -9.18 -1.23 0.65
C GLU A 274 -7.81 -1.91 0.49
N LEU A 275 -6.72 -1.13 0.50
CA LEU A 275 -5.36 -1.68 0.49
C LEU A 275 -5.13 -2.63 1.67
N PHE A 276 -5.41 -2.20 2.90
CA PHE A 276 -5.20 -3.03 4.09
C PHE A 276 -6.18 -4.20 4.18
N LYS A 277 -7.41 -4.02 3.72
CA LYS A 277 -8.38 -5.12 3.61
C LYS A 277 -7.87 -6.21 2.67
N VAL A 278 -7.46 -5.84 1.45
CA VAL A 278 -6.88 -6.80 0.50
C VAL A 278 -5.60 -7.42 1.06
N ALA A 279 -4.75 -6.62 1.71
CA ALA A 279 -3.55 -7.14 2.36
C ALA A 279 -3.88 -8.22 3.40
N GLY A 280 -4.93 -8.06 4.20
CA GLY A 280 -5.38 -9.08 5.15
C GLY A 280 -5.78 -10.40 4.49
N PHE A 281 -6.42 -10.35 3.33
CA PHE A 281 -6.81 -11.55 2.58
C PHE A 281 -5.63 -12.22 1.84
N THR A 282 -4.68 -11.44 1.32
CA THR A 282 -3.58 -11.99 0.49
C THR A 282 -2.34 -12.34 1.28
N TYR A 283 -1.96 -11.54 2.29
CA TYR A 283 -0.78 -11.82 3.12
C TYR A 283 -1.08 -12.78 4.27
N GLY A 284 -2.35 -12.91 4.68
CA GLY A 284 -2.75 -13.87 5.72
C GLY A 284 -2.26 -15.30 5.45
N PRO A 285 -2.54 -15.90 4.27
CA PRO A 285 -2.09 -17.25 3.98
C PRO A 285 -0.58 -17.38 3.91
N LEU A 286 0.13 -16.37 3.37
CA LEU A 286 1.59 -16.34 3.38
C LEU A 286 2.13 -16.35 4.81
N LEU A 287 1.57 -15.51 5.69
CA LEU A 287 1.92 -15.48 7.10
C LEU A 287 1.74 -16.86 7.75
N GLY A 288 0.62 -17.55 7.48
CA GLY A 288 0.37 -18.89 7.99
C GLY A 288 1.36 -19.94 7.49
N LEU A 289 1.70 -19.91 6.19
CA LEU A 289 2.69 -20.79 5.58
C LEU A 289 4.09 -20.60 6.18
N PHE A 290 4.55 -19.36 6.27
CA PHE A 290 5.86 -19.04 6.85
C PHE A 290 5.91 -19.36 8.34
N ALA A 291 4.86 -19.01 9.10
CA ALA A 291 4.78 -19.36 10.52
C ALA A 291 4.81 -20.88 10.71
N PHE A 292 4.10 -21.65 9.88
CA PHE A 292 4.14 -23.12 9.94
C PHE A 292 5.55 -23.66 9.70
N GLY A 293 6.22 -23.21 8.63
CA GLY A 293 7.57 -23.67 8.30
C GLY A 293 8.65 -23.26 9.30
N ILE A 294 8.47 -22.15 10.01
CA ILE A 294 9.43 -21.69 11.04
C ILE A 294 9.17 -22.36 12.39
N LEU A 295 7.90 -22.52 12.79
CA LEU A 295 7.52 -22.96 14.14
C LEU A 295 7.33 -24.48 14.24
N THR A 296 7.20 -25.18 13.12
CA THR A 296 6.87 -26.62 13.09
C THR A 296 7.88 -27.37 12.23
N THR A 297 8.20 -28.61 12.62
CA THR A 297 9.07 -29.54 11.87
C THR A 297 8.28 -30.63 11.13
N LYS A 298 6.96 -30.51 11.08
CA LYS A 298 6.07 -31.49 10.46
C LYS A 298 6.03 -31.27 8.96
N ASN A 299 6.01 -32.37 8.22
CA ASN A 299 5.82 -32.35 6.78
C ASN A 299 4.32 -32.29 6.45
N PHE A 300 3.99 -31.59 5.37
CA PHE A 300 2.65 -31.54 4.80
C PHE A 300 2.75 -31.88 3.31
N ASN A 301 1.62 -32.09 2.65
CA ASN A 301 1.62 -32.36 1.22
C ASN A 301 1.66 -31.05 0.41
N ASP A 302 2.76 -30.82 -0.32
CA ASP A 302 2.94 -29.64 -1.17
C ASP A 302 1.77 -29.40 -2.15
N LYS A 303 1.12 -30.47 -2.63
CA LYS A 303 -0.02 -30.37 -3.55
C LYS A 303 -1.25 -29.75 -2.89
N HIS A 304 -1.40 -29.87 -1.57
CA HIS A 304 -2.55 -29.36 -0.83
C HIS A 304 -2.40 -27.88 -0.47
N VAL A 305 -1.21 -27.27 -0.58
CA VAL A 305 -0.95 -25.88 -0.20
C VAL A 305 -1.90 -24.91 -0.91
N ILE A 306 -2.10 -25.07 -2.22
CA ILE A 306 -3.02 -24.20 -2.99
C ILE A 306 -4.46 -24.35 -2.49
N LEU A 307 -4.90 -25.58 -2.24
CA LEU A 307 -6.25 -25.83 -1.72
C LEU A 307 -6.41 -25.22 -0.31
N ILE A 308 -5.44 -25.44 0.58
CA ILE A 308 -5.45 -24.94 1.95
C ILE A 308 -5.52 -23.41 1.98
N THR A 309 -4.71 -22.74 1.15
CA THR A 309 -4.70 -21.27 1.07
C THR A 309 -6.04 -20.74 0.54
N VAL A 310 -6.62 -21.35 -0.50
CA VAL A 310 -7.95 -20.98 -1.00
C VAL A 310 -9.04 -21.20 0.05
N VAL A 311 -9.03 -22.34 0.74
CA VAL A 311 -9.99 -22.63 1.82
C VAL A 311 -9.85 -21.63 2.96
N SER A 312 -8.62 -21.27 3.35
CA SER A 312 -8.37 -20.25 4.38
C SER A 312 -8.94 -18.88 3.98
N ILE A 313 -8.76 -18.47 2.72
CA ILE A 313 -9.34 -17.22 2.20
C ILE A 313 -10.87 -17.27 2.26
N LEU A 314 -11.49 -18.39 1.86
CA LEU A 314 -12.95 -18.56 1.90
C LEU A 314 -13.49 -18.54 3.34
N LEU A 315 -12.83 -19.21 4.27
CA LEU A 315 -13.20 -19.18 5.70
C LEU A 315 -13.06 -17.77 6.28
N THR A 316 -12.00 -17.06 5.91
CA THR A 316 -11.78 -15.66 6.29
C THR A 316 -12.84 -14.74 5.68
N ALA A 317 -13.29 -15.03 4.46
CA ALA A 317 -14.39 -14.30 3.83
C ALA A 317 -15.71 -14.55 4.59
N GLY A 318 -15.97 -15.78 5.03
CA GLY A 318 -17.07 -16.11 5.93
C GLY A 318 -17.00 -15.29 7.23
N TYR A 319 -15.83 -15.23 7.87
CA TYR A 319 -15.61 -14.36 9.04
C TYR A 319 -15.90 -12.88 8.75
N SER A 320 -15.47 -12.38 7.59
CA SER A 320 -15.56 -10.95 7.28
C SER A 320 -16.95 -10.51 6.81
N TYR A 321 -17.70 -11.38 6.12
CA TYR A 321 -18.97 -11.03 5.49
C TYR A 321 -20.19 -11.64 6.19
N ILE A 322 -20.08 -12.82 6.79
CA ILE A 322 -21.21 -13.51 7.43
C ILE A 322 -21.30 -13.12 8.91
N LEU A 323 -20.17 -13.10 9.64
CA LEU A 323 -20.19 -12.83 11.09
C LEU A 323 -20.84 -11.47 11.47
N PRO A 324 -20.66 -10.38 10.71
CA PRO A 324 -21.37 -9.12 10.96
C PRO A 324 -22.89 -9.21 10.86
N THR A 325 -23.42 -10.17 10.08
CA THR A 325 -24.87 -10.40 9.95
C THR A 325 -25.44 -11.19 11.13
N LEU A 326 -24.60 -11.96 11.82
CA LEU A 326 -24.98 -12.82 12.95
C LEU A 326 -24.81 -12.11 14.30
N ILE A 327 -23.79 -11.26 14.42
CA ILE A 327 -23.47 -10.55 15.67
C ILE A 327 -23.68 -9.06 15.47
N ALA A 328 -24.73 -8.52 16.09
CA ALA A 328 -25.05 -7.10 16.03
C ALA A 328 -23.88 -6.25 16.57
N GLY A 329 -23.42 -5.29 15.77
CA GLY A 329 -22.33 -4.37 16.13
C GLY A 329 -20.92 -4.88 15.82
N PHE A 330 -20.76 -6.15 15.44
CA PHE A 330 -19.45 -6.69 15.06
C PHE A 330 -19.04 -6.20 13.66
N LYS A 331 -17.89 -5.53 13.59
CA LYS A 331 -17.25 -5.18 12.31
C LYS A 331 -15.82 -5.72 12.27
N PRO A 332 -15.44 -6.54 11.27
CA PRO A 332 -14.05 -6.98 11.12
C PRO A 332 -13.16 -5.76 10.84
N GLY A 333 -12.02 -5.70 11.51
CA GLY A 333 -10.95 -4.75 11.22
C GLY A 333 -9.79 -5.41 10.50
N PHE A 334 -8.58 -4.89 10.73
CA PHE A 334 -7.36 -5.41 10.11
C PHE A 334 -6.85 -6.71 10.76
N GLU A 335 -7.45 -7.17 11.85
CA GLU A 335 -7.21 -8.49 12.46
C GLU A 335 -7.51 -9.66 11.49
N VAL A 336 -8.22 -9.39 10.39
CA VAL A 336 -8.47 -10.35 9.29
C VAL A 336 -7.19 -11.05 8.84
N ILE A 337 -6.04 -10.36 8.81
CA ILE A 337 -4.75 -10.98 8.44
C ILE A 337 -4.36 -12.11 9.41
N ILE A 338 -4.63 -11.92 10.70
CA ILE A 338 -4.28 -12.85 11.77
C ILE A 338 -5.23 -14.05 11.70
N VAL A 339 -6.53 -13.78 11.54
CA VAL A 339 -7.54 -14.83 11.38
C VAL A 339 -7.19 -15.74 10.20
N ASN A 340 -6.85 -15.14 9.07
CA ASN A 340 -6.47 -15.88 7.86
C ASN A 340 -5.15 -16.64 8.03
N GLY A 341 -4.13 -16.03 8.63
CA GLY A 341 -2.87 -16.70 8.93
C GLY A 341 -3.03 -17.88 9.87
N LEU A 342 -3.85 -17.74 10.91
CA LEU A 342 -4.18 -18.82 11.84
C LEU A 342 -4.97 -19.93 11.15
N MET A 343 -5.97 -19.61 10.35
CA MET A 343 -6.72 -20.60 9.56
C MET A 343 -5.80 -21.41 8.65
N THR A 344 -4.89 -20.73 7.93
CA THR A 344 -3.91 -21.41 7.07
C THR A 344 -2.99 -22.31 7.89
N PHE A 345 -2.47 -21.82 9.02
CA PHE A 345 -1.61 -22.60 9.91
C PHE A 345 -2.32 -23.86 10.45
N ILE A 346 -3.57 -23.72 10.91
CA ILE A 346 -4.37 -24.83 11.44
C ILE A 346 -4.64 -25.87 10.36
N LEU A 347 -5.03 -25.44 9.16
CA LEU A 347 -5.27 -26.36 8.04
C LEU A 347 -4.01 -27.12 7.62
N LEU A 348 -2.84 -26.46 7.59
CA LEU A 348 -1.55 -27.12 7.36
C LEU A 348 -1.23 -28.12 8.47
N PHE A 349 -1.49 -27.75 9.73
CA PHE A 349 -1.28 -28.65 10.85
C PHE A 349 -2.17 -29.88 10.78
N MET A 350 -3.45 -29.71 10.44
CA MET A 350 -4.36 -30.83 10.19
C MET A 350 -3.85 -31.71 9.06
N ASP A 351 -3.49 -31.13 7.92
CA ASP A 351 -2.94 -31.87 6.77
C ASP A 351 -1.72 -32.71 7.19
N SER A 352 -0.78 -32.11 7.91
CA SER A 352 0.42 -32.79 8.41
C SER A 352 0.15 -33.95 9.36
N THR A 353 -1.00 -33.95 10.04
CA THR A 353 -1.41 -35.03 10.95
C THR A 353 -2.16 -36.15 10.26
N PHE A 354 -3.00 -35.83 9.26
CA PHE A 354 -3.82 -36.80 8.54
C PHE A 354 -3.07 -37.45 7.38
N PHE A 355 -2.24 -36.70 6.67
CA PHE A 355 -1.44 -37.19 5.55
C PHE A 355 0.02 -37.22 5.98
N LYS A 356 0.42 -38.30 6.66
CA LYS A 356 1.84 -38.62 6.82
C LYS A 356 2.43 -38.79 5.42
N THR A 357 3.14 -37.77 4.94
CA THR A 357 4.05 -37.90 3.80
C THR A 357 5.01 -39.03 4.16
N GLN A 358 4.92 -40.17 3.46
CA GLN A 358 5.95 -41.20 3.53
C GLN A 358 7.30 -40.58 3.14
N PRO A 359 8.38 -40.98 3.81
CA PRO A 359 9.69 -40.31 3.74
C PRO A 359 10.27 -40.23 2.33
#